data_AF-A0A952Q8M9-F1
#
_entry.id   AF-A0A952Q8M9-F1
#
_cell.length_a   1.000
_cell.length_b   1.000
_cell.length_c   1.000
_cell.angle_alpha   90.00
_cell.angle_beta   90.00
_cell.angle_gamma   90.00
#
_symmetry.space_group_name_H-M   'P 1'
#
loop_
_entity.id
_entity.type
_entity.pdbx_description
1 polymer ?
#
loop_
_entity_poly.entity_id
_entity_poly.type
_entity_poly.pdbx_seq_one_letter_code
_entity_poly.pdbx_strand_id
1 'polypeptide(L)'
;MTDTATALTIDDIVSTASLDVEFLAGASGGTREVLWAHSCEMPNPARWLAPHELLMTVGLCVPTDADGQVSFLKSLYDAQLAGLMIGDHETAPPLSTEMLAEADRLGFPVMLAGEQTPYAVVARHVAAANTSSQTLQVLKLSKLYHVAADAGHEPATLIADLVSLLGVGIRIEDRPTGLPVLHADATGRSGTATTSRRYPLRGSYPADLMLLEYPGEELDSFLLVHLIKVLEVAVDGVLRSADRRAEVSARAMLALLNGNTPAEAAALIEPHLPSSGFHLLAFGSVEGIRIARAVALLELPVIVGQGRTSHLALVPSDAVPRMRELVASLEV
;
A
#
# COMPACT_ATOMS: atom_id res chain seq x y z
N MET A 1 9.09 29.40 -1.65
CA MET A 1 7.83 29.74 -2.33
C MET A 1 6.89 28.61 -2.04
N THR A 2 5.93 28.84 -1.15
CA THR A 2 4.81 27.93 -0.89
C THR A 2 4.05 27.76 -2.19
N ASP A 3 4.05 26.54 -2.71
CA ASP A 3 3.19 26.12 -3.82
C ASP A 3 1.74 26.20 -3.31
N THR A 4 1.05 27.28 -3.66
CA THR A 4 -0.37 27.41 -3.37
C THR A 4 -1.04 26.43 -4.31
N ALA A 5 -1.40 25.24 -3.83
CA ALA A 5 -2.13 24.25 -4.61
C ALA A 5 -3.40 24.92 -5.15
N THR A 6 -3.41 25.22 -6.45
CA THR A 6 -4.54 25.83 -7.14
C THR A 6 -5.69 24.82 -7.12
N ALA A 7 -6.84 25.20 -6.58
CA ALA A 7 -8.03 24.35 -6.57
C ALA A 7 -8.43 24.00 -8.01
N LEU A 8 -8.87 22.75 -8.24
CA LEU A 8 -9.34 22.32 -9.56
C LEU A 8 -10.59 23.11 -9.95
N THR A 9 -10.64 23.60 -11.18
CA THR A 9 -11.78 24.35 -11.73
C THR A 9 -12.51 23.57 -12.82
N ILE A 10 -13.67 24.06 -13.24
CA ILE A 10 -14.42 23.51 -14.38
C ILE A 10 -13.61 23.65 -15.68
N ASP A 11 -12.91 24.77 -15.87
CA ASP A 11 -12.03 24.98 -17.03
C ASP A 11 -10.90 23.92 -17.11
N ASP A 12 -10.38 23.47 -15.96
CA ASP A 12 -9.38 22.40 -15.92
C ASP A 12 -9.97 21.05 -16.36
N ILE A 13 -11.22 20.76 -16.01
CA ILE A 13 -11.93 19.54 -16.45
C ILE A 13 -12.13 19.57 -17.97
N VAL A 14 -12.68 20.68 -18.50
CA VAL A 14 -12.98 20.81 -19.94
C VAL A 14 -11.71 20.86 -20.79
N SER A 15 -10.63 21.45 -20.29
CA SER A 15 -9.34 21.48 -21.01
C SER A 15 -8.58 20.14 -21.00
N THR A 16 -8.97 19.21 -20.11
CA THR A 16 -8.36 17.87 -20.06
C THR A 16 -8.92 16.99 -21.17
N ALA A 17 -8.22 16.96 -22.31
CA ALA A 17 -8.64 16.25 -23.52
C ALA A 17 -8.99 14.76 -23.29
N SER A 18 -8.35 14.08 -22.32
CA SER A 18 -8.66 12.67 -22.02
C SER A 18 -10.00 12.44 -21.33
N LEU A 19 -10.65 13.49 -20.84
CA LEU A 19 -11.97 13.40 -20.22
C LEU A 19 -13.11 13.56 -21.24
N ASP A 20 -12.85 14.13 -22.42
CA ASP A 20 -13.84 14.33 -23.49
C ASP A 20 -15.14 14.96 -22.95
N VAL A 21 -14.99 16.17 -22.41
CA VAL A 21 -16.06 16.98 -21.83
C VAL A 21 -16.05 18.35 -22.50
N GLU A 22 -17.22 18.84 -22.91
CA GLU A 22 -17.38 20.16 -23.51
C GLU A 22 -18.48 20.99 -22.85
N PHE A 23 -18.40 22.32 -22.94
CA PHE A 23 -19.47 23.20 -22.48
C PHE A 23 -20.65 23.18 -23.45
N LEU A 24 -21.86 23.07 -22.90
CA LEU A 24 -23.10 23.36 -23.60
C LEU A 24 -23.59 24.79 -23.33
N ALA A 25 -23.42 25.26 -22.09
CA ALA A 25 -23.78 26.62 -21.66
C ALA A 25 -23.07 26.98 -20.34
N GLY A 26 -23.17 28.24 -19.93
CA GLY A 26 -22.68 28.72 -18.63
C GLY A 26 -21.16 28.82 -18.53
N ALA A 27 -20.45 28.89 -19.67
CA ALA A 27 -18.98 28.90 -19.73
C ALA A 27 -18.33 30.08 -18.96
N SER A 28 -19.07 31.17 -18.71
CA SER A 28 -18.62 32.27 -17.84
C SER A 28 -18.36 31.84 -16.38
N GLY A 29 -18.88 30.67 -15.97
CA GLY A 29 -18.62 30.03 -14.69
C GLY A 29 -17.46 29.03 -14.69
N GLY A 30 -16.62 29.00 -15.71
CA GLY A 30 -15.51 28.04 -15.84
C GLY A 30 -14.52 28.03 -14.66
N THR A 31 -14.35 29.16 -13.97
CA THR A 31 -13.45 29.27 -12.81
C THR A 31 -14.06 28.76 -11.50
N ARG A 32 -15.26 28.14 -11.52
CA ARG A 32 -15.85 27.55 -10.31
C ARG A 32 -14.99 26.38 -9.84
N GLU A 33 -14.63 26.40 -8.56
CA GLU A 33 -13.90 25.30 -7.92
C GLU A 33 -14.77 24.05 -7.88
N VAL A 34 -14.15 22.90 -8.18
CA VAL A 34 -14.76 21.57 -8.15
C VAL A 34 -14.02 20.80 -7.08
N LEU A 35 -14.66 20.47 -5.95
CA LEU A 35 -14.03 19.71 -4.86
C LEU A 35 -14.22 18.20 -5.01
N TRP A 36 -15.36 17.80 -5.58
CA TRP A 36 -15.74 16.40 -5.75
C TRP A 36 -16.71 16.25 -6.92
N ALA A 37 -16.83 15.04 -7.48
CA ALA A 37 -17.79 14.74 -8.54
C ALA A 37 -18.62 13.51 -8.18
N HIS A 38 -19.94 13.62 -8.30
CA HIS A 38 -20.88 12.58 -7.93
C HIS A 38 -21.80 12.22 -9.09
N SER A 39 -21.93 10.92 -9.36
CA SER A 39 -23.01 10.43 -10.20
C SER A 39 -24.30 10.32 -9.38
N CYS A 40 -25.39 10.93 -9.85
CA CYS A 40 -26.68 10.87 -9.17
C CYS A 40 -27.85 10.95 -10.16
N GLU A 41 -28.82 10.06 -9.99
CA GLU A 41 -30.05 9.99 -10.79
C GLU A 41 -31.32 10.24 -9.95
N MET A 42 -31.14 10.59 -8.67
CA MET A 42 -32.26 10.82 -7.77
C MET A 42 -32.99 12.14 -8.11
N PRO A 43 -34.33 12.21 -7.95
CA PRO A 43 -35.05 13.47 -8.04
C PRO A 43 -34.52 14.48 -7.01
N ASN A 44 -34.35 15.73 -7.42
CA ASN A 44 -33.78 16.81 -6.59
C ASN A 44 -32.40 16.45 -6.00
N PRO A 45 -31.37 16.27 -6.86
CA PRO A 45 -30.03 15.85 -6.43
C PRO A 45 -29.34 16.89 -5.51
N ALA A 46 -29.74 18.16 -5.57
CA ALA A 46 -29.26 19.22 -4.68
C ALA A 46 -29.45 18.94 -3.17
N ARG A 47 -30.31 17.98 -2.79
CA ARG A 47 -30.47 17.55 -1.39
C ARG A 47 -29.35 16.62 -0.90
N TRP A 48 -28.61 16.02 -1.81
CA TRP A 48 -27.64 14.97 -1.53
C TRP A 48 -26.20 15.39 -1.83
N LEU A 49 -26.03 16.45 -2.60
CA LEU A 49 -24.73 17.02 -2.95
C LEU A 49 -24.42 18.24 -2.08
N ALA A 50 -23.14 18.49 -1.88
CA ALA A 50 -22.61 19.64 -1.15
C ALA A 50 -22.20 20.78 -2.11
N PRO A 51 -21.99 22.00 -1.58
CA PRO A 51 -21.38 23.08 -2.33
C PRO A 51 -20.06 22.67 -2.99
N HIS A 52 -19.79 23.20 -4.19
CA HIS A 52 -18.61 22.92 -5.01
C HIS A 52 -18.49 21.48 -5.52
N GLU A 53 -19.54 20.67 -5.44
CA GLU A 53 -19.58 19.36 -6.07
C GLU A 53 -20.12 19.44 -7.51
N LEU A 54 -19.54 18.65 -8.40
CA LEU A 54 -20.00 18.45 -9.77
C LEU A 54 -21.03 17.32 -9.82
N LEU A 55 -22.24 17.62 -10.28
CA LEU A 55 -23.25 16.61 -10.58
C LEU A 55 -22.96 15.98 -11.94
N MET A 56 -22.85 14.65 -11.99
CA MET A 56 -22.80 13.86 -13.21
C MET A 56 -24.08 13.02 -13.31
N THR A 57 -24.77 13.04 -14.46
CA THR A 57 -26.04 12.31 -14.64
C THR A 57 -26.19 11.79 -16.06
N VAL A 58 -26.86 10.66 -16.24
CA VAL A 58 -27.29 10.16 -17.56
C VAL A 58 -28.63 10.77 -18.01
N GLY A 59 -29.13 11.76 -17.25
CA GLY A 59 -30.29 12.58 -17.59
C GLY A 59 -31.61 12.14 -16.93
N LEU A 60 -31.64 11.06 -16.14
CA LEU A 60 -32.89 10.56 -15.54
C LEU A 60 -33.49 11.52 -14.50
N CYS A 61 -32.64 12.32 -13.86
CA CYS A 61 -33.07 13.33 -12.89
C CYS A 61 -33.48 14.67 -13.54
N VAL A 62 -33.26 14.84 -14.84
CA VAL A 62 -33.55 16.07 -15.58
C VAL A 62 -35.03 16.06 -16.01
N PRO A 63 -35.81 17.11 -15.69
CA PRO A 63 -37.20 17.20 -16.13
C PRO A 63 -37.36 17.24 -17.66
N THR A 64 -38.50 16.82 -18.18
CA THR A 64 -38.77 16.76 -19.62
C THR A 64 -39.28 18.08 -20.20
N ASP A 65 -39.94 18.92 -19.38
CA ASP A 65 -40.46 20.23 -19.79
C ASP A 65 -39.48 21.37 -19.48
N ALA A 66 -39.54 22.44 -20.28
CA ALA A 66 -38.58 23.54 -20.22
C ALA A 66 -38.61 24.29 -18.87
N ASP A 67 -39.79 24.54 -18.30
CA ASP A 67 -39.95 25.22 -17.00
C ASP A 67 -39.38 24.37 -15.86
N GLY A 68 -39.58 23.06 -15.92
CA GLY A 68 -39.00 22.08 -15.02
C GLY A 68 -37.48 22.07 -15.09
N GLN A 69 -36.90 22.07 -16.30
CA GLN A 69 -35.44 22.12 -16.49
C GLN A 69 -34.81 23.41 -15.96
N VAL A 70 -35.44 24.56 -16.19
CA VAL A 70 -35.00 25.85 -15.62
C VAL A 70 -35.05 25.81 -14.09
N SER A 71 -36.12 25.27 -13.51
CA SER A 71 -36.28 25.13 -12.06
C SER A 71 -35.25 24.17 -11.46
N PHE A 72 -34.96 23.07 -12.17
CA PHE A 72 -33.93 22.11 -11.82
C PHE A 72 -32.55 22.78 -11.78
N LEU A 73 -32.16 23.48 -12.85
CA LEU A 73 -30.88 24.18 -12.92
C LEU A 73 -30.73 25.22 -11.79
N LYS A 74 -31.76 26.01 -11.53
CA LYS A 74 -31.77 26.96 -10.41
C LYS A 74 -31.55 26.29 -9.07
N SER A 75 -32.17 25.12 -8.85
CA SER A 75 -31.97 24.37 -7.59
C SER A 75 -30.53 23.92 -7.39
N LEU A 76 -29.82 23.55 -8.47
CA LEU A 76 -28.39 23.19 -8.40
C LEU A 76 -27.53 24.41 -8.12
N TYR A 77 -27.83 25.53 -8.79
CA TYR A 77 -27.15 26.80 -8.60
C TYR A 77 -27.30 27.33 -7.17
N ASP A 78 -28.52 27.32 -6.64
CA ASP A 78 -28.85 27.79 -5.28
C ASP A 78 -28.20 26.91 -4.21
N ALA A 79 -28.01 25.61 -4.48
CA ALA A 79 -27.24 24.69 -3.65
C ALA A 79 -25.70 24.83 -3.81
N GLN A 80 -25.25 25.80 -4.61
CA GLN A 80 -23.84 26.12 -4.84
C GLN A 80 -23.02 24.97 -5.44
N LEU A 81 -23.63 24.10 -6.22
CA LEU A 81 -22.88 23.08 -6.97
C LEU A 81 -21.88 23.73 -7.94
N ALA A 82 -20.81 23.01 -8.28
CA ALA A 82 -19.81 23.51 -9.20
C ALA A 82 -20.33 23.56 -10.65
N GLY A 83 -21.14 22.58 -11.05
CA GLY A 83 -21.73 22.49 -12.37
C GLY A 83 -22.58 21.23 -12.55
N LEU A 84 -23.06 21.04 -13.78
CA LEU A 84 -23.82 19.87 -14.23
C LEU A 84 -23.15 19.27 -15.46
N MET A 85 -22.80 18.00 -15.39
CA MET A 85 -22.29 17.19 -16.51
C MET A 85 -23.33 16.13 -16.87
N ILE A 86 -23.77 16.15 -18.12
CA ILE A 86 -24.77 15.22 -18.65
C ILE A 86 -24.07 14.34 -19.68
N GLY A 87 -24.32 13.03 -19.63
CA GLY A 87 -23.82 12.10 -20.64
C GLY A 87 -24.71 12.10 -21.87
N ASP A 88 -24.10 11.87 -23.02
CA ASP A 88 -24.82 11.65 -24.27
C ASP A 88 -25.48 10.25 -24.28
N HIS A 89 -26.64 10.14 -23.63
CA HIS A 89 -27.44 8.91 -23.53
C HIS A 89 -28.88 9.15 -23.96
N GLU A 90 -29.49 8.17 -24.66
CA GLU A 90 -30.88 8.21 -25.12
C GLU A 90 -31.91 8.43 -23.98
N THR A 91 -31.50 8.19 -22.73
CA THR A 91 -32.33 8.40 -21.53
C THR A 91 -32.47 9.86 -21.13
N ALA A 92 -31.57 10.75 -21.58
CA ALA A 92 -31.63 12.16 -21.27
C ALA A 92 -32.71 12.85 -22.11
N PRO A 93 -33.60 13.66 -21.52
CA PRO A 93 -34.49 14.50 -22.32
C PRO A 93 -33.67 15.53 -23.10
N PRO A 94 -34.15 15.97 -24.29
CA PRO A 94 -33.54 17.11 -24.98
C PRO A 94 -33.46 18.32 -24.04
N LEU A 95 -32.28 18.92 -23.95
CA LEU A 95 -32.08 20.12 -23.13
C LEU A 95 -32.73 21.32 -23.82
N SER A 96 -33.59 22.01 -23.08
CA SER A 96 -34.34 23.15 -23.58
C SER A 96 -33.43 24.35 -23.79
N THR A 97 -33.76 25.17 -24.79
CA THR A 97 -33.02 26.41 -25.04
C THR A 97 -33.13 27.36 -23.84
N GLU A 98 -34.24 27.29 -23.11
CA GLU A 98 -34.52 28.04 -21.90
C GLU A 98 -33.59 27.64 -20.74
N MET A 99 -33.32 26.34 -20.55
CA MET A 99 -32.37 25.85 -19.54
C MET A 99 -30.95 26.34 -19.85
N LEU A 100 -30.52 26.22 -21.10
CA LEU A 100 -29.18 26.65 -21.54
C LEU A 100 -29.02 28.19 -21.42
N ALA A 101 -30.03 28.96 -21.84
CA ALA A 101 -30.01 30.42 -21.67
C ALA A 101 -29.97 30.84 -20.20
N GLU A 102 -30.66 30.12 -19.32
CA GLU A 102 -30.60 30.37 -17.88
C GLU A 102 -29.23 29.99 -17.28
N ALA A 103 -28.61 28.90 -17.76
CA ALA A 103 -27.25 28.52 -17.41
C ALA A 103 -26.25 29.63 -17.75
N ASP A 104 -26.34 30.19 -18.95
CA ASP A 104 -25.54 31.34 -19.40
C ASP A 104 -25.77 32.57 -18.53
N ARG A 105 -27.04 32.89 -18.23
CA ARG A 105 -27.40 34.04 -17.40
C ARG A 105 -26.84 33.95 -15.99
N LEU A 106 -26.82 32.75 -15.41
CA LEU A 106 -26.31 32.48 -14.06
C LEU A 106 -24.80 32.25 -14.01
N GLY A 107 -24.16 32.01 -15.17
CA GLY A 107 -22.80 31.49 -15.22
C GLY A 107 -22.69 30.15 -14.50
N PHE A 108 -23.67 29.26 -14.68
CA PHE A 108 -23.68 27.92 -14.11
C PHE A 108 -23.28 26.91 -15.21
N PRO A 109 -22.10 26.28 -15.13
CA PRO A 109 -21.64 25.35 -16.15
C PRO A 109 -22.58 24.18 -16.38
N VAL A 110 -23.02 24.02 -17.63
CA VAL A 110 -23.67 22.82 -18.14
C VAL A 110 -22.75 22.23 -19.20
N MET A 111 -22.37 20.96 -19.02
CA MET A 111 -21.38 20.28 -19.84
C MET A 111 -21.94 18.97 -20.39
N LEU A 112 -21.46 18.60 -21.58
CA LEU A 112 -21.70 17.31 -22.19
C LEU A 112 -20.47 16.43 -21.99
N ALA A 113 -20.65 15.22 -21.48
CA ALA A 113 -19.64 14.18 -21.53
C ALA A 113 -19.82 13.35 -22.80
N GLY A 114 -18.72 13.09 -23.51
CA GLY A 114 -18.71 12.27 -24.71
C GLY A 114 -19.26 10.86 -24.47
N GLU A 115 -19.79 10.23 -25.52
CA GLU A 115 -20.51 8.94 -25.48
C GLU A 115 -19.71 7.81 -24.78
N GLN A 116 -18.38 7.86 -24.86
CA GLN A 116 -17.49 6.83 -24.32
C GLN A 116 -16.84 7.22 -22.98
N THR A 117 -17.17 8.39 -22.42
CA THR A 117 -16.54 8.90 -21.19
C THR A 117 -17.12 8.23 -19.95
N PRO A 118 -16.37 7.35 -19.25
CA PRO A 118 -16.88 6.75 -18.02
C PRO A 118 -16.82 7.80 -16.91
N TYR A 119 -17.93 8.03 -16.20
CA TYR A 119 -17.99 9.02 -15.10
C TYR A 119 -16.99 8.73 -13.98
N ALA A 120 -16.60 7.46 -13.81
CA ALA A 120 -15.55 7.05 -12.89
C ALA A 120 -14.18 7.65 -13.23
N VAL A 121 -13.89 7.97 -14.50
CA VAL A 121 -12.64 8.63 -14.90
C VAL A 121 -12.65 10.09 -14.46
N VAL A 122 -13.76 10.81 -14.68
CA VAL A 122 -13.96 12.18 -14.21
C VAL A 122 -13.90 12.25 -12.68
N ALA A 123 -14.62 11.37 -11.98
CA ALA A 123 -14.58 11.30 -10.51
C ALA A 123 -13.16 11.09 -9.95
N ARG A 124 -12.37 10.20 -10.57
CA ARG A 124 -10.98 9.97 -10.16
C ARG A 124 -10.08 11.16 -10.45
N HIS A 125 -10.27 11.83 -11.59
CA HIS A 125 -9.52 13.03 -11.93
C HIS A 125 -9.77 14.14 -10.90
N VAL A 126 -11.04 14.41 -10.58
CA VAL A 126 -11.44 15.41 -9.57
C VAL A 126 -10.91 15.04 -8.19
N ALA A 127 -11.02 13.78 -7.77
CA ALA A 127 -10.49 13.33 -6.48
C ALA A 127 -8.97 13.52 -6.39
N ALA A 128 -8.23 13.20 -7.45
CA ALA A 128 -6.77 13.33 -7.49
C ALA A 128 -6.31 14.79 -7.44
N ALA A 129 -7.02 15.71 -8.11
CA ALA A 129 -6.64 17.12 -8.16
C ALA A 129 -6.96 17.90 -6.88
N ASN A 130 -7.99 17.49 -6.12
CA ASN A 130 -8.42 18.20 -4.91
C ASN A 130 -7.83 17.68 -3.61
N THR A 131 -6.90 16.71 -3.66
CA THR A 131 -6.37 16.19 -2.41
C THR A 131 -5.29 17.09 -1.83
N SER A 132 -5.53 17.64 -0.63
CA SER A 132 -4.44 18.19 0.18
C SER A 132 -3.49 17.07 0.60
N SER A 133 -2.18 17.34 0.64
CA SER A 133 -1.19 16.36 1.10
C SER A 133 -1.52 15.81 2.50
N GLN A 134 -2.16 16.63 3.35
CA GLN A 134 -2.56 16.26 4.71
C GLN A 134 -3.71 15.24 4.73
N THR A 135 -4.75 15.41 3.90
CA THR A 135 -5.84 14.42 3.80
C THR A 135 -5.34 13.11 3.21
N LEU A 136 -4.45 13.15 2.20
CA LEU A 136 -3.78 11.95 1.67
C LEU A 136 -2.98 11.24 2.74
N GLN A 137 -2.22 11.97 3.57
CA GLN A 137 -1.44 11.38 4.66
C GLN A 137 -2.34 10.69 5.69
N VAL A 138 -3.48 11.29 6.05
CA VAL A 138 -4.44 10.66 6.97
C VAL A 138 -5.07 9.40 6.36
N LEU A 139 -5.43 9.43 5.08
CA LEU A 139 -5.96 8.25 4.38
C LEU A 139 -4.91 7.14 4.23
N LYS A 140 -3.67 7.49 3.86
CA LYS A 140 -2.52 6.56 3.83
C LYS A 140 -2.28 5.95 5.22
N LEU A 141 -2.36 6.76 6.28
CA LEU A 141 -2.21 6.27 7.65
C LEU A 141 -3.33 5.29 8.04
N SER A 142 -4.59 5.64 7.74
CA SER A 142 -5.74 4.77 7.99
C SER A 142 -5.58 3.43 7.26
N LYS A 143 -5.19 3.47 5.98
CA LYS A 143 -4.94 2.26 5.19
C LYS A 143 -3.75 1.45 5.70
N LEU A 144 -2.67 2.11 6.13
CA LEU A 144 -1.50 1.46 6.74
C LEU A 144 -1.93 0.63 7.96
N TYR A 145 -2.74 1.19 8.86
CA TYR A 145 -3.24 0.44 10.01
C TYR A 145 -4.22 -0.66 9.63
N HIS A 146 -5.06 -0.44 8.61
CA HIS A 146 -5.96 -1.47 8.14
C HIS A 146 -5.21 -2.68 7.57
N VAL A 147 -4.16 -2.46 6.76
CA VAL A 147 -3.27 -3.51 6.26
C VAL A 147 -2.56 -4.22 7.42
N ALA A 148 -2.12 -3.48 8.44
CA ALA A 148 -1.47 -4.06 9.63
C ALA A 148 -2.42 -4.86 10.53
N ALA A 149 -3.70 -4.48 10.60
CA ALA A 149 -4.68 -5.08 11.49
C ALA A 149 -5.35 -6.33 10.93
N ASP A 150 -5.24 -6.58 9.62
CA ASP A 150 -5.80 -7.76 8.98
C ASP A 150 -4.98 -9.00 9.38
N ALA A 151 -5.35 -9.55 10.55
CA ALA A 151 -4.59 -10.45 11.43
C ALA A 151 -4.25 -11.84 10.84
N GLY A 152 -4.43 -12.02 9.53
CA GLY A 152 -4.15 -13.25 8.79
C GLY A 152 -3.04 -13.15 7.75
N HIS A 153 -2.43 -11.97 7.54
CA HIS A 153 -1.43 -11.83 6.48
C HIS A 153 -0.07 -12.41 6.91
N GLU A 154 0.51 -13.23 6.03
CA GLU A 154 1.93 -13.57 6.11
C GLU A 154 2.76 -12.27 6.11
N PRO A 155 3.83 -12.19 6.93
CA PRO A 155 4.66 -10.98 7.02
C PRO A 155 5.18 -10.49 5.67
N ALA A 156 5.41 -11.39 4.71
CA ALA A 156 5.81 -11.02 3.35
C ALA A 156 4.72 -10.24 2.61
N THR A 157 3.45 -10.67 2.72
CA THR A 157 2.30 -10.00 2.08
C THR A 157 2.06 -8.63 2.70
N LEU A 158 2.14 -8.53 4.03
CA LEU A 158 2.07 -7.24 4.74
C LEU A 158 3.08 -6.23 4.17
N ILE A 159 4.34 -6.65 4.00
CA ILE A 159 5.38 -5.76 3.47
C ILE A 159 5.11 -5.40 2.01
N ALA A 160 4.68 -6.34 1.17
CA ALA A 160 4.32 -6.07 -0.22
C ALA A 160 3.18 -5.03 -0.32
N ASP A 161 2.15 -5.16 0.52
CA ASP A 161 1.02 -4.23 0.56
C ASP A 161 1.43 -2.85 1.06
N LEU A 162 2.30 -2.77 2.07
CA LEU A 162 2.86 -1.51 2.57
C LEU A 162 3.72 -0.82 1.50
N VAL A 163 4.54 -1.57 0.77
CA VAL A 163 5.34 -1.05 -0.35
C VAL A 163 4.43 -0.51 -1.46
N SER A 164 3.37 -1.23 -1.82
CA SER A 164 2.38 -0.81 -2.81
C SER A 164 1.64 0.46 -2.37
N LEU A 165 1.25 0.55 -1.09
CA LEU A 165 0.55 1.70 -0.52
C LEU A 165 1.42 2.95 -0.43
N LEU A 166 2.70 2.79 -0.04
CA LEU A 166 3.58 3.91 0.30
C LEU A 166 4.50 4.33 -0.85
N GLY A 167 4.70 3.48 -1.85
CA GLY A 167 5.56 3.78 -3.00
C GLY A 167 7.06 3.72 -2.70
N VAL A 168 7.46 3.11 -1.58
CA VAL A 168 8.86 2.97 -1.13
C VAL A 168 9.28 1.51 -1.07
N GLY A 169 10.54 1.20 -1.33
CA GLY A 169 11.09 -0.13 -1.04
C GLY A 169 11.40 -0.29 0.44
N ILE A 170 11.15 -1.49 0.97
CA ILE A 170 11.36 -1.83 2.39
C ILE A 170 12.30 -3.03 2.45
N ARG A 171 13.41 -2.89 3.18
CA ARG A 171 14.33 -4.00 3.49
C ARG A 171 14.63 -3.99 4.98
N ILE A 172 14.56 -5.15 5.62
CA ILE A 172 14.77 -5.30 7.06
C ILE A 172 15.83 -6.36 7.31
N GLU A 173 16.81 -6.05 8.15
CA GLU A 173 17.92 -6.93 8.51
C GLU A 173 17.94 -7.22 10.01
N ASP A 174 18.21 -8.46 10.38
CA ASP A 174 18.44 -8.88 11.76
C ASP A 174 19.85 -8.43 12.17
N ARG A 175 19.94 -7.47 13.10
CA ARG A 175 21.23 -6.84 13.43
C ARG A 175 22.32 -7.83 13.91
N PRO A 176 22.01 -8.86 14.74
CA PRO A 176 23.01 -9.84 15.17
C PRO A 176 23.60 -10.70 14.05
N THR A 177 22.83 -10.99 13.01
CA THR A 177 23.25 -11.89 11.93
C THR A 177 23.59 -11.15 10.63
N GLY A 178 23.08 -9.94 10.43
CA GLY A 178 23.16 -9.22 9.15
C GLY A 178 22.27 -9.81 8.06
N LEU A 179 21.42 -10.80 8.39
CA LEU A 179 20.58 -11.48 7.41
C LEU A 179 19.29 -10.72 7.15
N PRO A 180 18.75 -10.78 5.91
CA PRO A 180 17.45 -10.21 5.61
C PRO A 180 16.35 -10.97 6.36
N VAL A 181 15.47 -10.22 7.01
CA VAL A 181 14.27 -10.75 7.69
C VAL A 181 13.06 -10.65 6.78
N LEU A 182 12.83 -9.45 6.23
CA LEU A 182 11.74 -9.14 5.31
C LEU A 182 12.21 -8.13 4.28
N HIS A 183 11.75 -8.27 3.05
CA HIS A 183 12.01 -7.29 2.00
C HIS A 183 10.92 -7.30 0.95
N ALA A 184 10.63 -6.13 0.39
CA ALA A 184 9.94 -5.98 -0.88
C ALA A 184 10.39 -4.69 -1.55
N ASP A 185 10.52 -4.75 -2.87
CA ASP A 185 10.82 -3.59 -3.71
C ASP A 185 9.52 -3.07 -4.33
N ALA A 186 9.47 -1.76 -4.64
CA ALA A 186 8.35 -1.18 -5.36
C ALA A 186 8.32 -1.70 -6.81
N THR A 187 7.53 -2.74 -7.05
CA THR A 187 7.45 -3.40 -8.37
C THR A 187 6.75 -2.49 -9.41
N GLY A 188 7.26 -2.50 -10.65
CA GLY A 188 6.63 -1.83 -11.80
C GLY A 188 7.13 -0.42 -12.15
N ARG A 189 8.17 0.10 -11.49
CA ARG A 189 8.68 1.47 -11.75
C ARG A 189 10.15 1.44 -12.18
N SER A 190 10.44 1.92 -13.40
CA SER A 190 11.78 1.95 -14.05
C SER A 190 12.75 3.00 -13.47
N GLY A 191 12.71 3.27 -12.17
CA GLY A 191 13.59 4.25 -11.51
C GLY A 191 14.64 3.56 -10.64
N THR A 192 15.90 4.00 -10.71
CA THR A 192 16.88 3.72 -9.65
C THR A 192 16.46 4.45 -8.38
N ALA A 193 16.43 3.75 -7.24
CA ALA A 193 16.21 4.37 -5.94
C ALA A 193 17.20 5.53 -5.78
N THR A 194 16.68 6.72 -5.46
CA THR A 194 17.48 7.96 -5.45
C THR A 194 18.05 8.23 -4.07
N THR A 195 17.36 7.77 -3.01
CA THR A 195 17.76 7.95 -1.62
C THR A 195 17.54 6.67 -0.82
N SER A 196 18.48 6.34 0.06
CA SER A 196 18.30 5.27 1.06
C SER A 196 18.42 5.83 2.47
N ARG A 197 17.44 5.52 3.33
CA ARG A 197 17.42 5.95 4.75
C ARG A 197 17.39 4.72 5.65
N ARG A 198 18.26 4.67 6.65
CA ARG A 198 18.35 3.56 7.62
C ARG A 198 17.79 3.98 8.98
N TYR A 199 16.94 3.15 9.58
CA TYR A 199 16.32 3.37 10.87
C TYR A 199 16.45 2.14 11.76
N PRO A 200 16.89 2.28 13.03
CA PRO A 200 16.88 1.16 13.96
C PRO A 200 15.45 0.86 14.40
N LEU A 201 15.03 -0.40 14.27
CA LEU A 201 13.78 -0.89 14.86
C LEU A 201 14.01 -1.17 16.34
N ARG A 202 13.14 -0.63 17.22
CA ARG A 202 13.26 -0.71 18.67
C ARG A 202 12.25 -1.69 19.28
N GLY A 203 11.91 -2.73 18.53
CA GLY A 203 11.11 -3.87 19.00
C GLY A 203 11.86 -4.71 20.05
N SER A 204 11.28 -5.85 20.39
CA SER A 204 11.89 -6.82 21.33
C SER A 204 13.19 -7.40 20.76
N TYR A 205 13.31 -7.45 19.43
CA TYR A 205 14.50 -7.95 18.74
C TYR A 205 15.20 -6.84 17.95
N PRO A 206 16.54 -6.76 18.01
CA PRO A 206 17.29 -5.70 17.31
C PRO A 206 17.33 -5.96 15.81
N ALA A 207 16.71 -5.06 15.04
CA ALA A 207 16.71 -5.09 13.58
C ALA A 207 16.91 -3.68 13.01
N ASP A 208 17.31 -3.61 11.75
CA ASP A 208 17.47 -2.36 11.01
C ASP A 208 16.55 -2.33 9.79
N LEU A 209 15.80 -1.25 9.65
CA LEU A 209 15.00 -0.92 8.48
C LEU A 209 15.85 -0.08 7.52
N MET A 210 15.87 -0.45 6.25
CA MET A 210 16.33 0.36 5.13
C MET A 210 15.14 0.69 4.23
N LEU A 211 14.87 1.99 4.09
CA LEU A 211 13.90 2.51 3.13
C LEU A 211 14.61 2.91 1.85
N LEU A 212 14.03 2.53 0.71
CA LEU A 212 14.46 2.91 -0.62
C LEU A 212 13.42 3.85 -1.22
N GLU A 213 13.81 5.08 -1.50
CA GLU A 213 12.90 6.15 -1.92
C GLU A 213 13.15 6.57 -3.37
N TYR A 214 12.06 6.94 -4.03
CA TYR A 214 12.03 7.31 -5.43
C TYR A 214 11.58 8.78 -5.58
N PRO A 215 12.04 9.50 -6.62
CA PRO A 215 11.71 10.91 -6.79
C PRO A 215 10.20 11.16 -6.82
N GLY A 216 9.73 12.12 -6.01
CA GLY A 216 8.30 12.47 -5.90
C GLY A 216 7.46 11.55 -5.02
N GLU A 217 8.03 10.49 -4.45
CA GLU A 217 7.36 9.50 -3.60
C GLU A 217 8.13 9.32 -2.27
N GLU A 218 8.72 10.40 -1.78
CA GLU A 218 9.43 10.41 -0.50
C GLU A 218 8.45 10.18 0.66
N LEU A 219 8.84 9.34 1.62
CA LEU A 219 7.99 9.05 2.76
C LEU A 219 8.04 10.19 3.77
N ASP A 220 6.88 10.80 3.99
CA ASP A 220 6.72 11.84 5.00
C ASP A 220 7.01 11.34 6.43
N SER A 221 7.55 12.24 7.27
CA SER A 221 7.95 11.93 8.64
C SER A 221 6.77 11.44 9.52
N PHE A 222 5.56 11.91 9.27
CA PHE A 222 4.35 11.46 9.95
C PHE A 222 4.06 9.98 9.67
N LEU A 223 4.04 9.58 8.40
CA LEU A 223 3.80 8.19 8.00
C LEU A 223 4.96 7.27 8.43
N LEU A 224 6.20 7.77 8.39
CA LEU A 224 7.40 7.03 8.80
C LEU A 224 7.30 6.53 10.25
N VAL A 225 6.87 7.38 11.18
CA VAL A 225 6.77 7.00 12.60
C VAL A 225 5.78 5.85 12.79
N HIS A 226 4.66 5.87 12.06
CA HIS A 226 3.64 4.84 12.12
C HIS A 226 4.05 3.55 11.41
N LEU A 227 4.72 3.67 10.26
CA LEU A 227 5.31 2.53 9.56
C LEU A 227 6.29 1.77 10.46
N ILE A 228 7.21 2.49 11.12
CA ILE A 228 8.18 1.87 12.05
C ILE A 228 7.45 1.04 13.12
N LYS A 229 6.34 1.54 13.69
CA LYS A 229 5.58 0.81 14.71
C LYS A 229 4.95 -0.47 14.18
N VAL A 230 4.38 -0.44 12.98
CA VAL A 230 3.82 -1.63 12.34
C VAL A 230 4.92 -2.65 12.05
N LEU A 231 6.05 -2.19 11.51
CA LEU A 231 7.19 -3.06 11.18
C LEU A 231 7.81 -3.69 12.43
N GLU A 232 7.93 -2.95 13.54
CA GLU A 232 8.41 -3.50 14.82
C GLU A 232 7.59 -4.72 15.26
N VAL A 233 6.26 -4.65 15.15
CA VAL A 233 5.37 -5.75 15.53
C VAL A 233 5.54 -6.95 14.58
N ALA A 234 5.57 -6.70 13.27
CA ALA A 234 5.71 -7.77 12.27
C ALA A 234 7.07 -8.48 12.40
N VAL A 235 8.15 -7.71 12.54
CA VAL A 235 9.52 -8.22 12.67
C VAL A 235 9.70 -8.98 13.97
N ASP A 236 9.13 -8.49 15.08
CA ASP A 236 9.14 -9.21 16.35
C ASP A 236 8.45 -10.58 16.23
N GLY A 237 7.40 -10.69 15.42
CA GLY A 237 6.72 -11.96 15.14
C GLY A 237 7.61 -12.97 14.41
N VAL A 238 8.30 -12.52 13.36
CA VAL A 238 9.22 -13.35 12.57
C VAL A 238 10.41 -13.78 13.42
N LEU A 239 11.08 -12.84 14.08
CA LEU A 239 12.29 -13.11 14.86
C LEU A 239 12.00 -13.96 16.11
N ARG A 240 10.83 -13.79 16.74
CA ARG A 240 10.39 -14.68 17.83
C ARG A 240 10.15 -16.11 17.36
N SER A 241 9.63 -16.28 16.15
CA SER A 241 9.43 -17.61 15.56
C SER A 241 10.77 -18.27 15.26
N ALA A 242 11.75 -17.51 14.74
CA ALA A 242 13.12 -17.97 14.53
C ALA A 242 13.79 -18.37 15.86
N ASP A 243 13.73 -17.54 16.90
CA ASP A 243 14.29 -17.87 18.22
C ASP A 243 13.65 -19.15 18.79
N ARG A 244 12.32 -19.29 18.70
CA ARG A 244 11.63 -20.51 19.16
C ARG A 244 12.09 -21.76 18.39
N ARG A 245 12.30 -21.64 17.07
CA ARG A 245 12.83 -22.75 16.25
C ARG A 245 14.27 -23.09 16.64
N ALA A 246 15.11 -22.10 16.94
CA ALA A 246 16.46 -22.32 17.43
C ALA A 246 16.46 -23.03 18.80
N GLU A 247 15.56 -22.69 19.71
CA GLU A 247 15.39 -23.38 21.00
C GLU A 247 14.95 -24.84 20.83
N VAL A 248 14.00 -25.10 19.93
CA VAL A 248 13.56 -26.47 19.60
C VAL A 248 14.73 -27.26 19.02
N SER A 249 15.51 -26.66 18.13
CA SER A 249 16.72 -27.24 17.52
C SER A 249 17.78 -27.59 18.57
N ALA A 250 18.02 -26.70 19.53
CA ALA A 250 18.97 -26.94 20.61
C ALA A 250 18.54 -28.09 21.53
N ARG A 251 17.25 -28.18 21.87
CA ARG A 251 16.70 -29.31 22.65
C ARG A 251 16.80 -30.63 21.86
N ALA A 252 16.53 -30.60 20.57
CA ALA A 252 16.65 -31.77 19.71
C ALA A 252 18.10 -32.28 19.65
N MET A 253 19.07 -31.38 19.49
CA MET A 253 20.50 -31.71 19.54
C MET A 253 20.88 -32.39 20.87
N LEU A 254 20.47 -31.83 22.00
CA LEU A 254 20.76 -32.41 23.32
C LEU A 254 20.15 -33.80 23.49
N ALA A 255 18.93 -34.03 23.02
CA ALA A 255 18.29 -35.35 23.06
C ALA A 255 19.06 -36.37 22.20
N LEU A 256 19.45 -35.99 20.97
CA LEU A 256 20.25 -36.83 20.07
C LEU A 256 21.60 -37.22 20.66
N LEU A 257 22.31 -36.26 21.26
CA LEU A 257 23.59 -36.52 21.93
C LEU A 257 23.47 -37.47 23.13
N ASN A 258 22.29 -37.54 23.74
CA ASN A 258 21.98 -38.47 24.82
C ASN A 258 21.42 -39.82 24.32
N GLY A 259 21.38 -40.05 23.01
CA GLY A 259 20.90 -41.30 22.40
C GLY A 259 19.37 -41.39 22.23
N ASN A 260 18.65 -40.27 22.38
CA ASN A 260 17.21 -40.21 22.15
C ASN A 260 16.90 -39.59 20.78
N THR A 261 15.86 -40.08 20.11
CA THR A 261 15.41 -39.51 18.83
C THR A 261 14.08 -38.78 19.02
N PRO A 262 14.12 -37.46 19.33
CA PRO A 262 12.89 -36.68 19.53
C PRO A 262 12.14 -36.53 18.20
N ALA A 263 10.81 -36.50 18.25
CA ALA A 263 9.98 -36.38 17.05
C ALA A 263 10.27 -35.06 16.30
N GLU A 264 10.59 -34.01 17.03
CA GLU A 264 10.95 -32.68 16.52
C GLU A 264 12.22 -32.70 15.67
N ALA A 265 13.15 -33.63 15.92
CA ALA A 265 14.37 -33.73 15.10
C ALA A 265 14.05 -34.08 13.65
N ALA A 266 13.06 -34.95 13.42
CA ALA A 266 12.64 -35.33 12.07
C ALA A 266 12.06 -34.12 11.31
N ALA A 267 11.20 -33.33 11.97
CA ALA A 267 10.62 -32.12 11.39
C ALA A 267 11.67 -31.06 11.05
N LEU A 268 12.72 -30.92 11.89
CA LEU A 268 13.79 -29.94 11.67
C LEU A 268 14.71 -30.27 10.49
N ILE A 269 14.76 -31.52 10.05
CA ILE A 269 15.62 -31.96 8.93
C ILE A 269 14.84 -32.21 7.64
N GLU A 270 13.51 -32.05 7.63
CA GLU A 270 12.71 -32.21 6.42
C GLU A 270 13.27 -31.38 5.25
N PRO A 271 13.36 -31.95 4.03
CA PRO A 271 12.76 -33.22 3.59
C PRO A 271 13.64 -34.47 3.83
N HIS A 272 14.75 -34.38 4.58
CA HIS A 272 15.68 -35.48 4.78
C HIS A 272 15.17 -36.50 5.80
N LEU A 273 15.59 -37.75 5.61
CA LEU A 273 15.30 -38.83 6.56
C LEU A 273 16.39 -38.95 7.62
N PRO A 274 16.11 -39.44 8.84
CA PRO A 274 17.13 -39.72 9.85
C PRO A 274 18.21 -40.73 9.42
N SER A 275 17.91 -41.56 8.41
CA SER A 275 18.85 -42.51 7.80
C SER A 275 19.75 -41.89 6.71
N SER A 276 19.61 -40.60 6.42
CA SER A 276 20.43 -39.89 5.43
C SER A 276 21.89 -39.74 5.90
N GLY A 277 22.78 -39.32 5.00
CA GLY A 277 24.14 -38.93 5.37
C GLY A 277 24.15 -37.56 6.05
N PHE A 278 24.87 -37.43 7.17
CA PHE A 278 25.03 -36.19 7.91
C PHE A 278 26.49 -35.89 8.23
N HIS A 279 26.81 -34.60 8.31
CA HIS A 279 28.06 -34.07 8.80
C HIS A 279 27.81 -33.36 10.12
N LEU A 280 28.72 -33.57 11.07
CA LEU A 280 28.73 -32.83 12.33
C LEU A 280 29.77 -31.71 12.23
N LEU A 281 29.31 -30.46 12.31
CA LEU A 281 30.17 -29.28 12.37
C LEU A 281 30.22 -28.76 13.80
N ALA A 282 31.37 -28.23 14.21
CA ALA A 282 31.58 -27.65 15.54
C ALA A 282 31.97 -26.18 15.41
N PHE A 283 31.39 -25.34 16.28
CA PHE A 283 31.60 -23.90 16.32
C PHE A 283 31.89 -23.43 17.75
N GLY A 284 32.55 -22.28 17.86
CA GLY A 284 32.70 -21.58 19.13
C GLY A 284 31.34 -21.20 19.74
N SER A 285 31.33 -20.89 21.04
CA SER A 285 30.09 -20.64 21.77
C SER A 285 29.35 -19.38 21.32
N VAL A 286 30.08 -18.33 20.91
CA VAL A 286 29.51 -17.05 20.46
C VAL A 286 28.99 -17.18 19.03
N GLU A 287 29.80 -17.77 18.17
CA GLU A 287 29.52 -18.06 16.76
C GLU A 287 28.31 -18.98 16.62
N GLY A 288 28.23 -20.00 17.47
CA GLY A 288 27.16 -20.99 17.48
C GLY A 288 25.77 -20.42 17.74
N ILE A 289 25.66 -19.38 18.58
CA ILE A 289 24.38 -18.70 18.82
C ILE A 289 23.92 -17.95 17.56
N ARG A 290 24.84 -17.24 16.89
CA ARG A 290 24.55 -16.54 15.62
C ARG A 290 24.16 -17.53 14.53
N ILE A 291 24.87 -18.65 14.43
CA ILE A 291 24.57 -19.73 13.48
C ILE A 291 23.20 -20.35 13.76
N ALA A 292 22.87 -20.65 15.03
CA ALA A 292 21.58 -21.23 15.38
C ALA A 292 20.42 -20.30 14.99
N ARG A 293 20.56 -19.00 15.26
CA ARG A 293 19.58 -17.98 14.86
C ARG A 293 19.47 -17.86 13.34
N ALA A 294 20.59 -17.86 12.63
CA ALA A 294 20.63 -17.79 11.17
C ALA A 294 20.00 -19.01 10.49
N VAL A 295 20.32 -20.21 10.95
CA VAL A 295 19.70 -21.48 10.49
C VAL A 295 18.20 -21.45 10.72
N ALA A 296 17.77 -20.97 11.88
CA ALA A 296 16.35 -20.89 12.21
C ALA A 296 15.61 -19.83 11.37
N LEU A 297 16.21 -18.66 11.14
CA LEU A 297 15.63 -17.58 10.33
C LEU A 297 15.51 -17.96 8.85
N LEU A 298 16.51 -18.64 8.30
CA LEU A 298 16.52 -19.13 6.91
C LEU A 298 15.82 -20.48 6.74
N GLU A 299 15.26 -21.01 7.82
CA GLU A 299 14.55 -22.28 7.85
C GLU A 299 15.35 -23.48 7.30
N LEU A 300 16.67 -23.49 7.49
CA LEU A 300 17.51 -24.55 6.95
C LEU A 300 17.24 -25.89 7.65
N PRO A 301 17.36 -27.02 6.93
CA PRO A 301 17.12 -28.37 7.46
C PRO A 301 18.33 -28.86 8.29
N VAL A 302 18.73 -28.08 9.29
CA VAL A 302 19.93 -28.28 10.09
C VAL A 302 19.57 -28.19 11.57
N ILE A 303 20.03 -29.17 12.35
CA ILE A 303 19.86 -29.14 13.80
C ILE A 303 21.09 -28.48 14.40
N VAL A 304 20.91 -27.36 15.10
CA VAL A 304 21.98 -26.62 15.78
C VAL A 304 21.69 -26.60 17.26
N GLY A 305 22.69 -26.91 18.08
CA GLY A 305 22.54 -26.86 19.52
C GLY A 305 23.86 -26.88 20.26
N GLN A 306 23.79 -26.65 21.56
CA GLN A 306 24.96 -26.66 22.41
C GLN A 306 25.39 -28.08 22.74
N GLY A 307 26.64 -28.42 22.41
CA GLY A 307 27.35 -29.57 22.95
C GLY A 307 28.07 -29.24 24.26
N ARG A 308 28.85 -30.18 24.81
CA ARG A 308 29.49 -30.00 26.13
C ARG A 308 30.52 -28.85 26.18
N THR A 309 31.18 -28.55 25.06
CA THR A 309 32.28 -27.58 24.97
C THR A 309 32.15 -26.61 23.80
N SER A 310 31.26 -26.89 22.85
CA SER A 310 31.15 -26.21 21.57
C SER A 310 29.70 -26.27 21.09
N HIS A 311 29.28 -25.36 20.21
CA HIS A 311 28.03 -25.54 19.48
C HIS A 311 28.25 -26.56 18.36
N LEU A 312 27.25 -27.39 18.14
CA LEU A 312 27.26 -28.43 17.11
C LEU A 312 26.14 -28.15 16.11
N ALA A 313 26.40 -28.41 14.84
CA ALA A 313 25.38 -28.47 13.80
C ALA A 313 25.40 -29.84 13.12
N LEU A 314 24.26 -30.51 13.10
CA LEU A 314 24.01 -31.72 12.34
C LEU A 314 23.43 -31.32 10.98
N VAL A 315 24.23 -31.50 9.93
CA VAL A 315 23.97 -30.97 8.59
C VAL A 315 23.83 -32.14 7.60
N PRO A 316 22.71 -32.26 6.87
CA PRO A 316 22.59 -33.21 5.76
C PRO A 316 23.74 -33.04 4.74
N SER A 317 24.27 -34.13 4.18
CA SER A 317 25.46 -34.10 3.32
C SER A 317 25.34 -33.17 2.10
N ASP A 318 24.16 -33.07 1.52
CA ASP A 318 23.83 -32.18 0.39
C ASP A 318 23.62 -30.71 0.82
N ALA A 319 23.28 -30.45 2.08
CA ALA A 319 23.14 -29.11 2.66
C ALA A 319 24.48 -28.47 3.09
N VAL A 320 25.58 -29.24 3.11
CA VAL A 320 26.91 -28.76 3.54
C VAL A 320 27.42 -27.53 2.76
N PRO A 321 27.31 -27.46 1.41
CA PRO A 321 27.74 -26.27 0.66
C PRO A 321 27.00 -25.00 1.10
N ARG A 322 25.68 -25.08 1.24
CA ARG A 322 24.83 -23.96 1.69
C ARG A 322 25.16 -23.54 3.13
N MET A 323 25.43 -24.51 4.02
CA MET A 323 25.88 -24.23 5.38
C MET A 323 27.23 -23.49 5.39
N ARG A 324 28.16 -23.85 4.50
CA ARG A 324 29.46 -23.17 4.38
C ARG A 324 29.30 -21.72 3.91
N GLU A 325 28.44 -21.48 2.94
CA GLU A 325 28.11 -20.12 2.48
C GLU A 325 27.50 -19.27 3.60
N LEU A 326 26.60 -19.86 4.40
CA LEU A 326 26.01 -19.18 5.55
C LEU A 326 27.06 -18.81 6.61
N VAL A 327 27.93 -19.75 6.98
CA VAL A 327 28.98 -19.48 7.98
C VAL A 327 29.91 -18.37 7.47
N ALA A 328 30.28 -18.40 6.19
CA ALA A 328 31.11 -17.38 5.58
C ALA A 328 30.44 -15.99 5.56
N SER A 329 29.12 -15.90 5.35
CA SER A 329 28.41 -14.62 5.33
C SER A 329 28.22 -14.00 6.71
N LEU A 330 28.30 -14.80 7.78
CA LEU A 330 28.21 -14.32 9.16
C LEU A 330 29.54 -13.77 9.70
N GLU A 331 30.63 -13.76 8.91
CA GLU A 331 31.99 -13.40 9.37
C GLU A 331 32.41 -14.21 10.61
N VAL A 332 32.11 -15.51 10.59
CA VAL A 332 32.41 -16.50 11.65
C VAL A 332 33.64 -17.34 11.30
#